data_AF-A0A5M6ISZ7-F1
#
_entry.id   AF-A0A5M6ISZ7-F1
#
_cell.length_a   1.000
_cell.length_b   1.000
_cell.length_c   1.000
_cell.angle_alpha   90.00
_cell.angle_beta   90.00
_cell.angle_gamma   90.00
#
_symmetry.space_group_name_H-M   'P 1'
#
loop_
_entity.id
_entity.type
_entity.pdbx_description
1 polymer ?
#
loop_
_entity_poly.entity_id
_entity_poly.type
_entity_poly.pdbx_seq_one_letter_code
_entity_poly.pdbx_strand_id
1 'polypeptide(L)'
;MSLERAKVEIMGTVFWGGFNTALEAANQPGFCVGCHEMRDNVYQELQGTIHFTNRSGVRAGCPDCHVPHDWTRKIARKMQASKEVWGHLFGSIDTREKFLDLRRSLAEHEWQRMKANDSLECRNCHAAGSMDLSRQNPRAAAAHERFLFSGQKTCIDCHKGIAHRLPDMAGVPGWQ
;
A
#
# COMPACT_ATOMS: atom_id res chain seq x y z
N MET A 1 45.34 18.31 -3.50
CA MET A 1 43.94 18.21 -3.02
C MET A 1 42.96 17.78 -4.12
N SER A 2 43.39 17.04 -5.15
CA SER A 2 42.75 17.11 -6.49
C SER A 2 42.47 15.78 -7.22
N LEU A 3 42.64 14.61 -6.59
CA LEU A 3 42.27 13.33 -7.22
C LEU A 3 41.43 12.46 -6.29
N GLU A 4 41.77 12.41 -5.00
CA GLU A 4 41.00 11.65 -4.02
C GLU A 4 39.61 12.25 -3.77
N ARG A 5 39.48 13.58 -3.76
CA ARG A 5 38.18 14.25 -3.66
C ARG A 5 37.28 13.92 -4.86
N ALA A 6 37.83 14.01 -6.08
CA ALA A 6 37.12 13.64 -7.30
C ALA A 6 36.69 12.16 -7.29
N LYS A 7 37.53 11.24 -6.78
CA LYS A 7 37.14 9.83 -6.62
C LYS A 7 35.97 9.65 -5.66
N VAL A 8 35.98 10.33 -4.51
CA VAL A 8 34.88 10.28 -3.53
C VAL A 8 33.58 10.84 -4.12
N GLU A 9 33.65 11.94 -4.86
CA GLU A 9 32.50 12.55 -5.53
C GLU A 9 31.90 11.64 -6.61
N ILE A 10 32.76 11.03 -7.44
CA ILE A 10 32.33 10.08 -8.48
C ILE A 10 31.70 8.84 -7.83
N MET A 11 32.35 8.24 -6.83
CA MET A 11 31.81 7.07 -6.13
C MET A 11 30.48 7.40 -5.43
N GLY A 12 30.38 8.56 -4.77
CA GLY A 12 29.16 9.02 -4.13
C GLY A 12 28.03 9.22 -5.14
N THR A 13 28.32 9.82 -6.29
CA THR A 13 27.35 10.03 -7.38
C THR A 13 26.87 8.70 -7.97
N VAL A 14 27.80 7.78 -8.27
CA VAL A 14 27.48 6.45 -8.79
C VAL A 14 26.65 5.66 -7.78
N PHE A 15 27.04 5.67 -6.51
CA PHE A 15 26.28 5.00 -5.45
C PHE A 15 24.88 5.59 -5.32
N TRP A 16 24.76 6.92 -5.24
CA TRP A 16 23.47 7.59 -5.10
C TRP A 16 22.54 7.32 -6.28
N GLY A 17 23.07 7.41 -7.51
CA GLY A 17 22.34 7.10 -8.72
C GLY A 17 21.90 5.63 -8.78
N GLY A 18 22.81 4.71 -8.47
CA GLY A 18 22.53 3.27 -8.43
C GLY A 18 21.50 2.91 -7.37
N PHE A 19 21.63 3.46 -6.16
CA PHE A 19 20.70 3.25 -5.06
C PHE A 19 19.28 3.71 -5.42
N ASN A 20 19.11 4.93 -5.93
CA ASN A 20 17.78 5.44 -6.28
C ASN A 20 17.17 4.69 -7.47
N THR A 21 17.99 4.24 -8.43
CA THR A 21 17.53 3.41 -9.54
C THR A 21 17.00 2.07 -9.03
N ALA A 22 17.73 1.38 -8.15
CA ALA A 22 17.29 0.13 -7.54
C ALA A 22 16.05 0.34 -6.66
N LEU A 23 16.01 1.45 -5.92
CA LEU A 23 14.88 1.84 -5.09
C LEU A 23 13.60 1.98 -5.91
N GLU A 24 13.71 2.62 -7.08
CA GLU A 24 12.59 2.88 -7.97
C GLU A 24 12.16 1.62 -8.73
N ALA A 25 13.11 0.79 -9.18
CA ALA A 25 12.79 -0.53 -9.73
C ALA A 25 11.98 -1.38 -8.72
N ALA A 26 12.36 -1.34 -7.45
CA ALA A 26 11.63 -2.00 -6.36
C ALA A 26 10.31 -1.30 -5.94
N ASN A 27 9.91 -0.22 -6.62
CA ASN A 27 8.57 0.40 -6.49
C ASN A 27 7.65 0.01 -7.64
N GLN A 28 8.11 -0.72 -8.65
CA GLN A 28 7.27 -1.02 -9.80
C GLN A 28 6.37 -2.23 -9.54
N PRO A 29 5.13 -2.25 -10.07
CA PRO A 29 4.23 -3.41 -9.94
C PRO A 29 4.88 -4.72 -10.39
N GLY A 30 5.73 -4.69 -11.42
CA GLY A 30 6.48 -5.84 -11.92
C GLY A 30 7.42 -6.46 -10.88
N PHE A 31 8.03 -5.65 -10.00
CA PHE A 31 8.82 -6.15 -8.88
C PHE A 31 7.92 -6.80 -7.83
N CYS A 32 6.82 -6.14 -7.46
CA CYS A 32 5.88 -6.65 -6.46
C CYS A 32 5.32 -8.03 -6.85
N VAL A 33 4.95 -8.24 -8.12
CA VAL A 33 4.43 -9.52 -8.62
C VAL A 33 5.52 -10.47 -9.11
N GLY A 34 6.81 -10.13 -8.92
CA GLY A 34 7.92 -11.04 -9.19
C GLY A 34 7.93 -12.23 -8.22
N CYS A 35 7.41 -12.03 -7.01
CA CYS A 35 7.18 -13.07 -6.01
C CYS A 35 5.81 -13.74 -6.23
N HIS A 36 5.78 -15.07 -6.16
CA HIS A 36 4.56 -15.87 -6.38
C HIS A 36 3.50 -15.57 -5.31
N GLU A 37 3.92 -15.26 -4.09
CA GLU A 37 3.05 -14.90 -2.96
C GLU A 37 2.16 -13.71 -3.29
N MET A 38 2.69 -12.71 -4.00
CA MET A 38 1.90 -11.54 -4.42
C MET A 38 1.15 -11.80 -5.72
N ARG A 39 1.81 -12.44 -6.69
CA ARG A 39 1.28 -12.71 -8.03
C ARG A 39 0.05 -13.61 -8.00
N ASP A 40 0.08 -14.67 -7.20
CA ASP A 40 -0.93 -15.73 -7.22
C ASP A 40 -2.07 -15.45 -6.21
N ASN A 41 -1.84 -14.53 -5.26
CA ASN A 41 -2.83 -14.10 -4.26
C ASN A 41 -3.37 -12.69 -4.55
N VAL A 42 -2.77 -11.66 -3.94
CA VAL A 42 -3.34 -10.31 -3.86
C VAL A 42 -3.43 -9.60 -5.22
N TYR A 43 -2.53 -9.93 -6.16
CA TYR A 43 -2.62 -9.37 -7.52
C TYR A 43 -3.87 -9.86 -8.26
N GLN A 44 -4.23 -11.14 -8.13
CA GLN A 44 -5.46 -11.68 -8.71
C GLN A 44 -6.71 -11.02 -8.10
N GLU A 45 -6.65 -10.72 -6.79
CA GLU A 45 -7.76 -10.07 -6.09
C GLU A 45 -7.92 -8.60 -6.51
N LEU A 46 -6.82 -7.89 -6.79
CA LEU A 46 -6.83 -6.51 -7.26
C LEU A 46 -7.54 -6.36 -8.62
N GLN A 47 -7.37 -7.32 -9.52
CA GLN A 47 -7.89 -7.26 -10.90
C GLN A 47 -9.41 -7.10 -10.99
N GLY A 48 -10.13 -7.61 -9.99
CA GLY A 48 -11.59 -7.50 -9.91
C GLY A 48 -12.11 -6.17 -9.35
N THR A 49 -11.22 -5.21 -9.05
CA THR A 49 -11.59 -3.97 -8.34
C THR A 49 -11.55 -2.74 -9.26
N ILE A 50 -12.19 -1.65 -8.81
CA ILE A 50 -12.17 -0.35 -9.50
C ILE A 50 -10.76 0.26 -9.57
N HIS A 51 -9.85 -0.15 -8.69
CA HIS A 51 -8.46 0.31 -8.71
C HIS A 51 -7.65 -0.31 -9.85
N PHE A 52 -8.11 -1.43 -10.42
CA PHE A 52 -7.49 -2.07 -11.58
C PHE A 52 -8.20 -1.72 -12.88
N THR A 53 -9.53 -1.88 -12.92
CA THR A 53 -10.35 -1.61 -14.11
C THR A 53 -11.40 -0.55 -13.79
N ASN A 54 -11.33 0.60 -14.45
CA ASN A 54 -12.29 1.69 -14.27
C ASN A 54 -12.51 2.49 -15.55
N ARG A 55 -13.56 3.33 -15.50
CA ARG A 55 -13.99 4.18 -16.62
C ARG A 55 -13.00 5.27 -17.03
N SER A 56 -12.09 5.68 -16.14
CA SER A 56 -11.12 6.75 -16.42
C SER A 56 -9.87 6.25 -17.14
N GLY A 57 -9.60 4.94 -17.12
CA GLY A 57 -8.36 4.37 -17.64
C GLY A 57 -7.12 4.60 -16.77
N VAL A 58 -7.24 5.36 -15.68
CA VAL A 58 -6.19 5.57 -14.69
C VAL A 58 -6.31 4.52 -13.59
N ARG A 59 -5.29 3.68 -13.43
CA ARG A 59 -5.27 2.60 -12.42
C ARG A 59 -4.26 2.89 -11.33
N ALA A 60 -4.57 2.48 -10.11
CA ALA A 60 -3.62 2.41 -9.03
C ALA A 60 -2.90 1.04 -9.09
N GLY A 61 -1.58 1.06 -9.07
CA GLY A 61 -0.74 -0.11 -8.90
C GLY A 61 -0.51 -0.45 -7.42
N CYS A 62 0.24 -1.53 -7.19
CA CYS A 62 0.71 -1.90 -5.86
C CYS A 62 1.38 -0.75 -5.08
N PRO A 63 2.35 0.01 -5.66
CA PRO A 63 3.06 1.05 -4.90
C PRO A 63 2.16 2.21 -4.49
N ASP A 64 1.14 2.54 -5.27
CA ASP A 64 0.28 3.70 -4.99
C ASP A 64 -0.45 3.55 -3.64
N CYS A 65 -0.71 2.31 -3.22
CA CYS A 65 -1.37 1.98 -1.95
C CYS A 65 -0.40 1.49 -0.85
N HIS A 66 0.72 0.85 -1.23
CA HIS A 66 1.63 0.20 -0.27
C HIS A 66 2.96 0.92 -0.05
N VAL A 67 3.31 1.88 -0.90
CA VAL A 67 4.60 2.60 -0.85
C VAL A 67 4.35 4.11 -0.78
N PRO A 68 4.63 4.76 0.36
CA PRO A 68 4.50 6.21 0.48
C PRO A 68 5.34 6.97 -0.56
N HIS A 69 4.83 8.11 -1.03
CA HIS A 69 5.54 8.96 -2.01
C HIS A 69 6.68 9.76 -1.38
N ASP A 70 6.47 10.29 -0.17
CA ASP A 70 7.48 11.02 0.59
C ASP A 70 8.70 10.13 0.89
N TRP A 71 9.91 10.68 0.71
CA TRP A 71 11.15 9.90 0.78
C TRP A 71 11.34 9.24 2.15
N THR A 72 11.17 9.98 3.25
CA THR A 72 11.39 9.44 4.61
C THR A 72 10.41 8.31 4.89
N ARG A 73 9.12 8.51 4.57
CA ARG A 73 8.09 7.47 4.75
C ARG A 73 8.32 6.27 3.83
N LYS A 74 8.75 6.50 2.59
CA LYS A 74 9.10 5.45 1.62
C LYS A 74 10.21 4.55 2.15
N ILE A 75 11.30 5.14 2.63
CA ILE A 75 12.43 4.39 3.20
C ILE A 75 11.98 3.64 4.46
N ALA A 76 11.22 4.26 5.36
CA ALA A 76 10.69 3.59 6.54
C ALA A 76 9.82 2.37 6.20
N ARG A 77 8.96 2.45 5.17
CA ARG A 77 8.15 1.30 4.72
C ARG A 77 9.00 0.23 4.07
N LYS A 78 10.00 0.59 3.25
CA LYS A 78 10.92 -0.39 2.65
C LYS A 78 11.75 -1.11 3.70
N MET A 79 12.14 -0.44 4.78
CA MET A 79 12.79 -1.13 5.89
C MET A 79 11.87 -2.13 6.59
N GLN A 80 10.60 -1.79 6.78
CA GLN A 80 9.62 -2.75 7.29
C GLN A 80 9.38 -3.91 6.31
N ALA A 81 9.32 -3.62 5.00
CA ALA A 81 9.11 -4.59 3.93
C ALA A 81 10.24 -5.61 3.82
N SER A 82 11.44 -5.30 4.32
CA SER A 82 12.55 -6.27 4.35
C SER A 82 12.19 -7.57 5.08
N LYS A 83 11.21 -7.54 6.00
CA LYS A 83 10.65 -8.74 6.65
C LYS A 83 9.93 -9.66 5.67
N GLU A 84 9.33 -9.11 4.62
CA GLU A 84 8.64 -9.88 3.58
C GLU A 84 9.66 -10.72 2.77
N VAL A 85 10.88 -10.21 2.58
CA VAL A 85 11.99 -10.97 1.97
C VAL A 85 12.38 -12.16 2.86
N TRP A 86 12.50 -11.98 4.17
CA TRP A 86 12.72 -13.09 5.10
C TRP A 86 11.55 -14.08 5.07
N GLY A 87 10.32 -13.58 5.01
CA GLY A 87 9.12 -14.39 4.87
C GLY A 87 9.12 -15.26 3.60
N HIS A 88 9.61 -14.71 2.48
CA HIS A 88 9.82 -15.43 1.23
C HIS A 88 10.91 -16.51 1.37
N LEU A 89 12.10 -16.14 1.89
CA LEU A 89 13.23 -17.06 2.06
C LEU A 89 12.91 -18.26 2.95
N PHE A 90 12.09 -18.06 3.98
CA PHE A 90 11.67 -19.12 4.91
C PHE A 90 10.31 -19.75 4.57
N GLY A 91 9.67 -19.37 3.45
CA GLY A 91 8.43 -19.99 2.99
C GLY A 91 7.23 -19.80 3.94
N SER A 92 7.11 -18.62 4.56
CA SER A 92 6.05 -18.31 5.53
C SER A 92 4.63 -18.31 4.93
N ILE A 93 4.51 -17.95 3.64
CA ILE A 93 3.23 -17.92 2.87
C ILE A 93 3.42 -18.40 1.42
N ASP A 94 4.30 -19.39 1.22
CA ASP A 94 4.67 -19.94 -0.10
C ASP A 94 3.59 -20.83 -0.76
N THR A 95 2.53 -21.17 -0.03
CA THR A 95 1.35 -21.83 -0.57
C THR A 95 0.10 -20.98 -0.36
N ARG A 96 -0.94 -21.28 -1.15
CA ARG A 96 -2.23 -20.62 -1.01
C ARG A 96 -2.79 -20.80 0.39
N GLU A 97 -2.72 -22.00 0.94
CA GLU A 97 -3.24 -22.35 2.26
C GLU A 97 -2.55 -21.53 3.35
N LYS A 98 -1.21 -21.46 3.35
CA LYS A 98 -0.47 -20.64 4.31
C LYS A 98 -0.82 -19.15 4.21
N PHE A 99 -0.99 -18.63 2.98
CA PHE A 99 -1.47 -17.26 2.79
C PHE A 99 -2.88 -17.07 3.37
N LEU A 100 -3.78 -18.02 3.14
CA LEU A 100 -5.15 -17.98 3.66
C LEU A 100 -5.17 -17.97 5.19
N ASP A 101 -4.36 -18.83 5.82
CA ASP A 101 -4.23 -18.95 7.28
C ASP A 101 -3.75 -17.64 7.91
N LEU A 102 -2.85 -16.93 7.23
CA LEU A 102 -2.32 -15.65 7.69
C LEU A 102 -3.06 -14.42 7.14
N ARG A 103 -4.05 -14.57 6.25
CA ARG A 103 -4.71 -13.44 5.55
C ARG A 103 -5.18 -12.38 6.55
N ARG A 104 -5.83 -12.82 7.62
CA ARG A 104 -6.38 -11.91 8.63
C ARG A 104 -5.30 -11.04 9.25
N SER A 105 -4.24 -11.69 9.73
CA SER A 105 -3.09 -11.02 10.36
C SER A 105 -2.41 -10.04 9.39
N LEU A 106 -2.17 -10.47 8.15
CA LEU A 106 -1.57 -9.63 7.12
C LEU A 106 -2.45 -8.41 6.79
N ALA A 107 -3.76 -8.59 6.65
CA ALA A 107 -4.69 -7.51 6.38
C ALA A 107 -4.75 -6.51 7.55
N GLU A 108 -4.78 -6.99 8.79
CA GLU A 108 -4.75 -6.14 9.97
C GLU A 108 -3.49 -5.30 10.06
N HIS A 109 -2.31 -5.86 9.77
CA HIS A 109 -1.07 -5.09 9.75
C HIS A 109 -1.15 -3.91 8.77
N GLU A 110 -1.65 -4.13 7.55
CA GLU A 110 -1.79 -3.07 6.55
C GLU A 110 -2.88 -2.06 6.93
N TRP A 111 -3.99 -2.49 7.54
CA TRP A 111 -5.02 -1.57 8.03
C TRP A 111 -4.53 -0.72 9.18
N GLN A 112 -3.80 -1.30 10.14
CA GLN A 112 -3.22 -0.53 11.25
C GLN A 112 -2.22 0.49 10.72
N ARG A 113 -1.38 0.13 9.74
CA ARG A 113 -0.46 1.04 9.08
C ARG A 113 -1.18 2.20 8.40
N MET A 114 -2.17 1.89 7.55
CA MET A 114 -2.99 2.89 6.86
C MET A 114 -3.85 3.72 7.81
N LYS A 115 -4.16 3.24 9.00
CA LYS A 115 -4.88 4.02 10.02
C LYS A 115 -3.91 4.96 10.73
N ALA A 116 -2.75 4.46 11.13
CA ALA A 116 -1.74 5.22 11.86
C ALA A 116 -1.18 6.42 11.08
N ASN A 117 -1.25 6.39 9.75
CA ASN A 117 -0.83 7.48 8.88
C ASN A 117 -1.99 8.29 8.28
N ASP A 118 -3.19 8.21 8.86
CA ASP A 118 -4.40 8.90 8.38
C ASP A 118 -4.78 8.55 6.93
N SER A 119 -4.48 7.32 6.50
CA SER A 119 -4.77 6.79 5.16
C SER A 119 -4.16 7.65 4.06
N LEU A 120 -2.91 8.08 4.29
CA LEU A 120 -2.12 8.94 3.41
C LEU A 120 -2.17 8.46 1.96
N GLU A 121 -1.99 7.17 1.73
CA GLU A 121 -1.97 6.58 0.38
C GLU A 121 -3.31 6.70 -0.33
N CYS A 122 -4.43 6.59 0.40
CA CYS A 122 -5.75 6.84 -0.15
C CYS A 122 -5.90 8.32 -0.54
N ARG A 123 -5.43 9.23 0.34
CA ARG A 123 -5.59 10.68 0.20
C ARG A 123 -4.74 11.28 -0.91
N ASN A 124 -3.69 10.60 -1.37
CA ASN A 124 -2.91 11.02 -2.54
C ASN A 124 -3.77 11.14 -3.81
N CYS A 125 -4.86 10.36 -3.89
CA CYS A 125 -5.81 10.39 -5.01
C CYS A 125 -7.22 10.84 -4.57
N HIS A 126 -7.64 10.52 -3.34
CA HIS A 126 -8.96 10.79 -2.78
C HIS A 126 -8.92 11.93 -1.75
N ALA A 127 -8.69 13.16 -2.21
CA ALA A 127 -8.72 14.32 -1.35
C ALA A 127 -10.12 14.58 -0.79
N ALA A 128 -10.25 14.64 0.55
CA ALA A 128 -11.52 14.86 1.23
C ALA A 128 -12.23 16.14 0.77
N GLY A 129 -11.47 17.24 0.58
CA GLY A 129 -12.02 18.53 0.12
C GLY A 129 -12.50 18.53 -1.34
N SER A 130 -12.13 17.53 -2.13
CA SER A 130 -12.54 17.38 -3.53
C SER A 130 -13.60 16.30 -3.71
N MET A 131 -14.12 15.72 -2.63
CA MET A 131 -15.19 14.72 -2.71
C MET A 131 -16.55 15.39 -2.96
N ASP A 132 -17.19 15.02 -4.06
CA ASP A 132 -18.56 15.45 -4.35
C ASP A 132 -19.57 14.53 -3.64
N LEU A 133 -20.10 14.99 -2.50
CA LEU A 133 -21.09 14.25 -1.70
C LEU A 133 -22.42 14.05 -2.44
N SER A 134 -22.79 14.95 -3.35
CA SER A 134 -24.06 14.87 -4.09
C SER A 134 -24.13 13.64 -5.00
N ARG A 135 -22.97 13.08 -5.37
CA ARG A 135 -22.84 11.89 -6.21
C ARG A 135 -22.66 10.60 -5.41
N GLN A 136 -22.65 10.68 -4.09
CA GLN A 136 -22.53 9.52 -3.22
C GLN A 136 -23.92 9.02 -2.82
N ASN A 137 -23.99 7.75 -2.40
CA ASN A 137 -25.17 7.25 -1.71
C ASN A 137 -25.40 8.11 -0.44
N PRO A 138 -26.65 8.55 -0.12
CA PRO A 138 -26.96 9.34 1.06
C PRO A 138 -26.33 8.83 2.37
N ARG A 139 -26.28 7.50 2.57
CA ARG A 139 -25.66 6.91 3.76
C ARG A 139 -24.14 7.15 3.79
N ALA A 140 -23.47 7.03 2.65
CA ALA A 140 -22.04 7.25 2.55
C ALA A 140 -21.70 8.74 2.73
N ALA A 141 -22.48 9.64 2.11
CA ALA A 141 -22.32 11.07 2.26
C ALA A 141 -22.41 11.50 3.74
N ALA A 142 -23.48 11.07 4.44
CA ALA A 142 -23.66 11.35 5.86
C ALA A 142 -22.53 10.78 6.73
N ALA A 143 -22.00 9.60 6.39
CA ALA A 143 -20.87 9.00 7.10
C ALA A 143 -19.56 9.79 6.87
N HIS A 144 -19.30 10.26 5.64
CA HIS A 144 -18.14 11.10 5.35
C HIS A 144 -18.22 12.44 6.09
N GLU A 145 -19.36 13.13 6.07
CA GLU A 145 -19.53 14.38 6.82
C GLU A 145 -19.31 14.17 8.33
N ARG A 146 -19.93 13.13 8.88
CA ARG A 146 -19.90 12.88 10.33
C ARG A 146 -18.53 12.42 10.81
N PHE A 147 -17.87 11.51 10.10
CA PHE A 147 -16.70 10.80 10.61
C PHE A 147 -15.39 11.14 9.89
N LEU A 148 -15.41 11.30 8.57
CA LEU A 148 -14.20 11.57 7.81
C LEU A 148 -13.80 13.04 7.92
N PHE A 149 -14.74 13.96 7.66
CA PHE A 149 -14.45 15.40 7.62
C PHE A 149 -14.22 16.00 9.02
N SER A 150 -14.80 15.39 10.05
CA SER A 150 -14.51 15.72 11.45
C SER A 150 -13.18 15.16 11.95
N GLY A 151 -12.53 14.28 11.18
CA GLY A 151 -11.28 13.60 11.56
C GLY A 151 -11.46 12.47 12.58
N GLN A 152 -12.70 12.06 12.90
CA GLN A 152 -12.96 10.97 13.84
C GLN A 152 -12.56 9.60 13.31
N LYS A 153 -12.59 9.40 11.99
CA LYS A 153 -12.20 8.16 11.29
C LYS A 153 -11.39 8.48 10.05
N THR A 154 -10.54 7.53 9.66
CA THR A 154 -9.79 7.60 8.40
C THR A 154 -10.45 6.73 7.34
N CYS A 155 -9.98 6.77 6.09
CA CYS A 155 -10.55 5.99 4.99
C CYS A 155 -10.61 4.49 5.30
N ILE A 156 -9.52 3.94 5.87
CA ILE A 156 -9.39 2.50 6.12
C ILE A 156 -10.20 2.00 7.32
N ASP A 157 -10.74 2.89 8.15
CA ASP A 157 -11.66 2.48 9.23
C ASP A 157 -12.94 1.84 8.68
N CYS A 158 -13.38 2.29 7.50
CA CYS A 158 -14.58 1.81 6.82
C CYS A 158 -14.27 1.00 5.55
N HIS A 159 -13.29 1.41 4.74
CA HIS A 159 -13.01 0.80 3.43
C HIS A 159 -12.04 -0.38 3.48
N LYS A 160 -12.29 -1.34 4.39
CA LYS A 160 -11.53 -2.59 4.45
C LYS A 160 -11.94 -3.50 3.29
N GLY A 161 -10.97 -4.23 2.72
CA GLY A 161 -11.22 -5.12 1.58
C GLY A 161 -11.48 -4.39 0.25
N ILE A 162 -11.03 -3.14 0.10
CA ILE A 162 -11.27 -2.32 -1.10
C ILE A 162 -10.51 -2.81 -2.35
N ALA A 163 -9.34 -3.40 -2.16
CA ALA A 163 -8.46 -3.87 -3.24
C ALA A 163 -8.19 -5.38 -3.18
N HIS A 164 -8.41 -6.01 -2.02
CA HIS A 164 -8.13 -7.43 -1.79
C HIS A 164 -9.31 -8.05 -1.04
N ARG A 165 -9.46 -9.37 -1.13
CA ARG A 165 -10.58 -10.07 -0.50
C ARG A 165 -10.54 -9.84 1.01
N LEU A 166 -11.68 -9.40 1.53
CA LEU A 166 -11.88 -9.21 2.95
C LEU A 166 -11.74 -10.57 3.66
N PRO A 167 -10.88 -10.70 4.69
CA PRO A 167 -10.82 -11.90 5.51
C PRO A 167 -12.09 -12.06 6.34
N ASP A 168 -12.20 -13.17 7.08
CA ASP A 168 -13.19 -13.26 8.15
C ASP A 168 -13.04 -12.07 9.12
N MET A 169 -14.17 -11.47 9.46
CA MET A 169 -14.28 -10.29 10.31
C MET A 169 -14.94 -10.59 11.65
N ALA A 170 -15.17 -11.86 11.97
CA ALA A 170 -15.62 -12.27 13.29
C ALA A 170 -14.69 -11.71 14.39
N GLY A 171 -15.28 -11.12 15.42
CA GLY A 171 -14.54 -10.56 16.56
C GLY A 171 -13.88 -9.21 16.32
N VAL A 172 -14.04 -8.58 15.15
CA VAL A 172 -13.43 -7.27 14.86
C VAL A 172 -14.27 -6.15 15.46
N PRO A 173 -13.73 -5.33 16.37
CA PRO A 173 -14.50 -4.25 16.98
C PRO A 173 -15.03 -3.26 15.94
N GLY A 174 -16.33 -2.99 15.99
CA GLY A 174 -16.99 -2.04 15.09
C GLY A 174 -17.24 -2.57 13.67
N TRP A 175 -17.15 -3.88 13.45
CA TRP A 175 -17.52 -4.55 12.20
C TRP A 175 -18.79 -5.41 12.41
N GLN A 176 -19.94 -4.74 12.54
CA GLN A 176 -21.28 -5.34 12.60
C GLN A 176 -22.25 -4.46 11.82
#